data_AF-A0ABD6DWW5-F1
#
_entry.id   AF-A0ABD6DWW5-F1
#
_cell.length_a   1.000
_cell.length_b   1.000
_cell.length_c   1.000
_cell.angle_alpha   90.00
_cell.angle_beta   90.00
_cell.angle_gamma   90.00
#
_symmetry.space_group_name_H-M   'P 1'
#
loop_
_entity.id
_entity.type
_entity.pdbx_description
1 polymer ?
#
loop_
_entity_poly.entity_id
_entity_poly.type
_entity_poly.pdbx_seq_one_letter_code
_entity_poly.pdbx_strand_id
1 'polypeptide(L)'
;MTRTDLLTEVVKAVAAAEGVAPGQIEPLHDYIDPDVLNKLDGMKNEHEWRFTFQYGDHQITIGHDSRVLVDGEFYRSERSV
;
A
#
# COMPACT_ATOMS: atom_id res chain seq x y z
N MET A 1 13.60 -15.52 -1.30
CA MET A 1 13.39 -14.05 -1.35
C MET A 1 12.07 -13.78 -0.68
N THR A 2 12.08 -13.18 0.50
CA THR A 2 10.85 -12.84 1.25
C THR A 2 10.00 -11.93 0.36
N ARG A 3 8.86 -12.44 -0.08
CA ARG A 3 7.82 -11.69 -0.77
C ARG A 3 7.43 -10.58 0.21
N THR A 4 7.86 -9.34 -0.03
CA THR A 4 7.42 -8.22 0.80
C THR A 4 5.92 -8.10 0.54
N ASP A 5 5.13 -8.53 1.51
CA ASP A 5 3.66 -8.52 1.43
C ASP A 5 3.20 -7.11 1.09
N LEU A 6 2.38 -6.95 0.05
CA LEU A 6 1.81 -5.66 -0.35
C LEU A 6 1.19 -4.91 0.85
N LEU A 7 0.60 -5.64 1.77
CA LEU A 7 0.09 -5.11 3.04
C LEU A 7 1.15 -4.31 3.81
N THR A 8 2.37 -4.84 3.95
CA THR A 8 3.47 -4.17 4.66
C THR A 8 3.87 -2.88 3.96
N GLU A 9 3.88 -2.86 2.63
CA GLU A 9 4.26 -1.69 1.85
C GLU A 9 3.20 -0.60 1.91
N VAL A 10 1.92 -0.97 1.87
CA VAL A 10 0.79 -0.05 2.08
C VAL A 10 0.83 0.54 3.48
N VAL A 11 1.03 -0.29 4.51
CA VAL A 11 1.18 0.17 5.90
C VAL A 11 2.30 1.21 6.04
N LYS A 12 3.47 0.94 5.46
CA LYS A 12 4.61 1.88 5.50
C LYS A 12 4.32 3.17 4.73
N ALA A 13 3.68 3.07 3.57
CA ALA A 13 3.33 4.22 2.74
C ALA A 13 2.36 5.15 3.47
N VAL A 14 1.29 4.57 4.04
CA VAL A 14 0.31 5.29 4.85
C VAL A 14 0.97 5.92 6.07
N ALA A 15 1.79 5.16 6.80
CA ALA A 15 2.49 5.67 7.97
C ALA A 15 3.42 6.85 7.62
N ALA A 16 4.15 6.76 6.51
CA ALA A 16 5.02 7.83 6.06
C ALA A 16 4.24 9.09 5.62
N ALA A 17 3.07 8.92 5.01
CA ALA A 17 2.21 10.04 4.61
C ALA A 17 1.63 10.79 5.83
N GLU A 18 1.16 10.04 6.82
CA GLU A 18 0.70 10.56 8.10
C GLU A 18 1.86 11.09 8.97
N GLY A 19 3.11 10.79 8.63
CA GLY A 19 4.29 11.15 9.42
C GLY A 19 4.39 10.38 10.75
N VAL A 20 3.71 9.25 10.87
CA VAL A 20 3.68 8.41 12.07
C VAL A 20 4.44 7.09 11.86
N ALA A 21 4.70 6.37 12.95
CA ALA A 21 5.24 5.02 12.83
C ALA A 21 4.16 4.04 12.30
N PRO A 22 4.53 2.98 11.56
CA PRO A 22 3.56 2.00 11.04
C PRO A 22 2.77 1.24 12.11
N GLY A 23 3.18 1.29 13.37
CA GLY A 23 2.40 0.77 14.52
C GLY A 23 1.50 1.83 15.19
N GLN A 24 1.44 3.04 14.65
CA GLN A 24 0.65 4.18 15.15
C GLN A 24 -0.42 4.63 14.14
N ILE A 25 -0.46 4.04 12.95
CA ILE A 25 -1.55 4.28 12.00
C ILE A 25 -2.85 3.69 12.54
N GLU A 26 -3.98 4.29 12.16
CA GLU A 26 -5.28 3.67 12.37
C GLU A 26 -5.35 2.32 11.64
N PRO A 27 -6.12 1.36 12.18
CA PRO A 27 -6.18 0.04 11.58
C PRO A 27 -6.67 0.10 10.14
N LEU A 28 -5.90 -0.45 9.19
CA LEU A 28 -6.30 -0.50 7.78
C LEU A 28 -7.66 -1.18 7.59
N HIS A 29 -8.02 -2.15 8.45
CA HIS A 29 -9.30 -2.86 8.37
C HIS A 29 -10.53 -1.98 8.57
N ASP A 30 -10.38 -0.77 9.13
CA ASP A 30 -11.49 0.20 9.22
C ASP A 30 -11.80 0.87 7.86
N TYR A 31 -10.82 0.92 6.96
CA TYR A 31 -10.92 1.57 5.65
C TYR A 31 -10.97 0.57 4.50
N ILE A 32 -10.23 -0.54 4.62
CA ILE A 32 -10.08 -1.57 3.59
C ILE A 32 -9.85 -2.94 4.23
N ASP A 33 -10.50 -3.96 3.69
CA ASP A 33 -10.21 -5.33 4.09
C ASP A 33 -8.77 -5.71 3.65
N PRO A 34 -7.84 -6.01 4.58
CA PRO A 34 -6.46 -6.34 4.25
C PRO A 34 -6.35 -7.60 3.38
N ASP A 35 -7.37 -8.46 3.36
CA ASP A 35 -7.44 -9.62 2.47
C ASP A 35 -7.51 -9.23 0.99
N VAL A 36 -8.05 -8.04 0.68
CA VAL A 36 -8.04 -7.47 -0.68
C VAL A 36 -6.61 -7.22 -1.15
N LEU A 37 -5.75 -6.69 -0.27
CA LEU A 37 -4.34 -6.45 -0.60
C LEU A 37 -3.62 -7.77 -0.88
N ASN A 38 -3.91 -8.83 -0.12
CA ASN A 38 -3.36 -10.16 -0.38
C ASN A 38 -3.80 -10.71 -1.74
N LYS A 39 -5.07 -10.51 -2.13
CA LYS A 39 -5.59 -10.91 -3.44
C LYS A 39 -4.93 -10.12 -4.57
N LEU A 40 -4.79 -8.81 -4.41
CA LEU A 40 -4.11 -7.93 -5.36
C LEU A 40 -2.63 -8.31 -5.52
N ASP A 41 -1.96 -8.71 -4.44
CA ASP A 41 -0.60 -9.23 -4.47
C ASP A 41 -0.49 -10.53 -5.30
N GLY A 42 -1.55 -11.33 -5.35
CA GLY A 42 -1.66 -12.50 -6.23
C GLY A 42 -1.83 -12.16 -7.71
N MET A 43 -2.46 -11.02 -8.03
CA MET A 43 -2.82 -10.60 -9.39
C MET A 43 -1.73 -9.81 -10.13
N LYS A 44 -0.53 -9.65 -9.56
CA LYS A 44 0.56 -8.79 -10.08
C LYS A 44 0.99 -9.03 -11.53
N ASN A 45 0.67 -10.19 -12.10
CA ASN A 45 1.14 -10.61 -13.42
C ASN A 45 0.03 -10.79 -14.47
N GLU A 46 -1.24 -10.65 -14.09
CA GLU A 46 -2.34 -11.04 -14.98
C GLU A 46 -2.87 -9.85 -15.79
N HIS A 47 -2.94 -8.65 -15.22
CA HIS A 47 -3.45 -7.45 -15.90
C HIS A 47 -2.91 -6.13 -15.33
N GLU A 48 -2.86 -5.06 -16.14
CA GLU A 48 -2.64 -3.70 -15.65
C GLU A 48 -3.86 -3.26 -14.83
N TRP A 49 -3.73 -3.30 -13.50
CA TRP A 49 -4.72 -2.81 -12.57
C TRP A 49 -4.17 -1.69 -11.70
N ARG A 50 -5.08 -0.84 -11.25
CA ARG A 50 -4.83 0.19 -10.24
C ARG A 50 -5.96 0.15 -9.23
N PHE A 51 -5.60 0.11 -7.97
CA PHE A 51 -6.53 0.10 -6.85
C PHE A 51 -6.35 1.37 -6.05
N THR A 52 -7.40 2.17 -5.91
CA THR A 52 -7.36 3.44 -5.18
C THR A 52 -8.39 3.42 -4.07
N PHE A 53 -7.98 3.84 -2.87
CA PHE A 53 -8.86 3.99 -1.72
C PHE A 53 -8.48 5.24 -0.92
N GLN A 54 -9.42 5.77 -0.14
CA GLN A 54 -9.15 6.87 0.77
C GLN A 54 -8.84 6.32 2.17
N TYR A 55 -7.84 6.90 2.82
CA TYR A 55 -7.44 6.62 4.18
C TYR A 55 -7.27 7.95 4.90
N GLY A 56 -8.16 8.25 5.85
CA GLY A 56 -8.23 9.58 6.45
C GLY A 56 -8.37 10.67 5.37
N ASP A 57 -7.46 11.64 5.38
CA ASP A 57 -7.36 12.72 4.37
C ASP A 57 -6.47 12.36 3.17
N HIS A 58 -5.83 11.18 3.17
CA HIS A 58 -4.89 10.74 2.14
C HIS A 58 -5.53 9.79 1.13
N GLN A 59 -5.17 9.96 -0.14
CA GLN A 59 -5.57 9.05 -1.21
C GLN A 59 -4.46 8.04 -1.52
N ILE A 60 -4.70 6.77 -1.25
CA ILE A 60 -3.75 5.68 -1.50
C ILE A 60 -4.06 5.01 -2.82
N THR A 61 -3.09 4.91 -3.72
CA THR A 61 -3.20 4.21 -5.00
C THR A 61 -2.15 3.13 -5.12
N ILE A 62 -2.55 1.92 -5.47
CA ILE A 62 -1.69 0.76 -5.62
C ILE A 62 -1.72 0.32 -7.08
N GLY A 63 -0.55 0.17 -7.69
CA GLY A 63 -0.37 -0.36 -9.03
C GLY A 63 -0.11 -1.88 -9.05
N HIS A 64 -0.35 -2.49 -10.21
CA HIS A 64 -0.05 -3.89 -10.49
C HIS A 64 1.40 -4.30 -10.19
N ASP A 65 2.35 -3.35 -10.26
CA ASP A 65 3.76 -3.53 -9.98
C ASP A 65 4.12 -3.36 -8.49
N SER A 66 3.10 -3.36 -7.61
CA SER A 66 3.23 -3.11 -6.17
C SER A 66 3.73 -1.71 -5.82
N ARG A 67 3.69 -0.77 -6.76
CA ARG A 67 3.95 0.63 -6.43
C ARG A 67 2.77 1.20 -5.68
N VAL A 68 3.05 1.79 -4.53
CA VAL A 68 2.07 2.55 -3.76
C VAL A 68 2.33 4.03 -4.03
N LEU A 69 1.27 4.78 -4.30
CA LEU A 69 1.26 6.23 -4.39
C LEU A 69 0.37 6.75 -3.27
N VAL A 70 0.78 7.84 -2.63
CA VAL A 70 -0.01 8.55 -1.63
C VAL A 70 -0.19 9.98 -2.11
N ASP A 71 -1.45 10.42 -2.25
CA ASP A 71 -1.83 11.72 -2.83
C ASP A 71 -1.21 12.01 -4.20
N GLY A 72 -0.90 10.96 -4.95
CA GLY A 72 -0.24 11.04 -6.25
C GLY A 72 1.29 11.05 -6.20
N GLU A 73 1.91 11.07 -5.02
CA GLU A 73 3.36 10.91 -4.85
C GLU A 73 3.75 9.44 -4.69
N PHE A 74 4.76 9.00 -5.46
CA PHE A 74 5.24 7.61 -5.37
C PHE A 74 5.94 7.36 -4.04
N TYR A 75 5.39 6.44 -3.25
CA TYR A 75 6.09 5.89 -2.12
C TYR A 75 7.11 4.86 -2.61
N ARG A 76 8.38 5.27 -2.68
CA ARG A 76 9.49 4.34 -2.83
C ARG A 76 9.87 3.88 -1.44
N SER A 77 9.41 2.70 -1.04
CA SER A 77 10.11 1.97 0.01
C SER A 77 11.55 1.81 -0.48
N GLU A 78 12.51 2.20 0.34
CA GLU A 78 13.93 2.04 0.03
C GLU A 78 14.21 0.54 -0.15
N ARG A 79 14.08 0.07 -1.39
CA ARG A 79 14.52 -1.22 -1.83
C ARG A 79 16.04 -1.12 -1.91
N SER A 80 16.70 -1.27 -0.76
CA SER A 80 18.15 -1.40 -0.69
C SER A 80 18.59 -2.51 -1.64
N VAL A 81 19.42 -2.12 -2.58
CA VAL A 81 20.10 -2.95 -3.59
C VAL A 81 20.99 -4.00 -2.96
#